data_AF-A0A2H5UZZ0-F1
#
_entry.id   AF-A0A2H5UZZ0-F1
#
_cell.length_a   1.000
_cell.length_b   1.000
_cell.length_c   1.000
_cell.angle_alpha   90.00
_cell.angle_beta   90.00
_cell.angle_gamma   90.00
#
_symmetry.space_group_name_H-M   'P 1'
#
loop_
_entity.id
_entity.type
_entity.pdbx_description
1 polymer ?
#
loop_
_entity_poly.entity_id
_entity_poly.type
_entity_poly.pdbx_seq_one_letter_code
_entity_poly.pdbx_strand_id
1 'polypeptide(L)' 'MLYVKNDGTQLWFCSRRCRVYMIEHKKDPRKLKWTQLYGQQRRS' A
#
# COMPACT_ATOMS: atom_id res chain seq x y z
N MET A 1 6.19 8.37 6.01
CA MET A 1 5.06 9.34 5.91
C MET A 1 3.84 8.69 6.53
N LEU A 2 3.30 9.31 7.58
CA LEU A 2 2.05 8.89 8.21
C LEU A 2 0.86 9.44 7.42
N TYR A 3 -0.10 8.57 7.10
CA TYR A 3 -1.37 8.92 6.48
C TYR A 3 -2.52 8.44 7.36
N VAL A 4 -3.37 9.37 7.79
CA VAL A 4 -4.51 9.07 8.66
C VAL A 4 -5.77 9.16 7.82
N LYS A 5 -6.56 8.09 7.79
CA LYS A 5 -7.88 8.06 7.16
C LYS A 5 -8.93 8.70 8.08
N ASN A 6 -10.07 9.10 7.51
CA ASN A 6 -11.17 9.72 8.28
C ASN A 6 -11.74 8.78 9.36
N ASP A 7 -11.64 7.47 9.14
CA ASP A 7 -11.95 6.39 10.09
C ASP A 7 -10.92 6.22 11.22
N GLY A 8 -9.86 7.03 11.28
CA GLY A 8 -8.80 6.95 12.29
C GLY A 8 -7.71 5.92 12.01
N THR A 9 -7.85 5.12 10.94
CA THR A 9 -6.80 4.17 10.54
C THR A 9 -5.53 4.91 10.12
N GLN A 10 -4.42 4.53 10.73
CA GLN A 10 -3.09 5.07 10.43
C GLN A 10 -2.34 4.13 9.49
N LEU A 11 -1.92 4.64 8.34
CA LEU A 11 -1.10 3.93 7.35
C LEU A 11 0.28 4.58 7.25
N TRP A 12 1.31 3.76 7.41
CA TRP A 12 2.70 4.19 7.26
C TRP A 12 3.21 3.87 5.87
N PHE A 13 3.52 4.92 5.11
CA PHE A 13 4.05 4.82 3.77
C PHE A 13 5.54 5.16 3.69
N CYS A 14 6.25 4.40 2.86
CA CYS A 14 7.64 4.61 2.49
C CYS A 14 7.88 5.93 1.74
N SER A 15 7.03 6.22 0.77
CA SER A 15 7.19 7.37 -0.13
C SER A 15 5.84 7.84 -0.65
N ARG A 16 5.83 9.02 -1.28
CA ARG A 16 4.64 9.55 -1.95
C ARG A 16 4.09 8.57 -3.00
N ARG A 17 4.95 7.90 -3.76
CA ARG A 17 4.55 6.90 -4.76
C ARG A 17 3.75 5.75 -4.11
N CYS A 18 4.20 5.27 -2.95
CA CYS A 18 3.51 4.22 -2.18
C CYS A 18 2.07 4.65 -1.82
N ARG A 19 1.89 5.90 -1.36
CA ARG A 19 0.58 6.47 -1.00
C ARG A 19 -0.34 6.60 -2.22
N VAL A 20 0.12 7.21 -3.31
CA VAL A 20 -0.69 7.45 -4.51
C VAL A 20 -1.18 6.13 -5.11
N TYR A 21 -0.30 5.12 -5.22
CA TYR A 21 -0.69 3.81 -5.75
C TYR A 21 -1.74 3.10 -4.88
N MET A 22 -1.59 3.15 -3.56
CA MET A 22 -2.50 2.43 -2.65
C MET A 22 -3.82 3.19 -2.43
N ILE A 23 -3.78 4.51 -2.30
CA ILE A 23 -4.96 5.33 -1.96
C ILE A 23 -5.71 5.79 -3.22
N GLU A 24 -5.02 6.39 -4.20
CA GLU A 24 -5.67 6.98 -5.37
C GLU A 24 -5.93 5.91 -6.44
N HIS A 25 -4.91 5.10 -6.77
CA HIS A 25 -5.05 4.04 -7.78
C HIS A 25 -5.60 2.72 -7.24
N LYS A 26 -5.78 2.60 -5.92
CA LYS A 26 -6.28 1.39 -5.23
C LYS A 26 -5.59 0.09 -5.69
N LYS A 27 -4.29 0.18 -5.99
CA LYS A 27 -3.50 -0.97 -6.44
C LYS A 27 -3.02 -1.77 -5.24
N ASP A 28 -3.24 -3.08 -5.32
CA ASP A 28 -2.62 -4.02 -4.38
C ASP A 28 -1.12 -4.13 -4.65
N PRO A 29 -0.26 -3.93 -3.63
CA PRO A 29 1.18 -4.10 -3.80
C PRO A 29 1.53 -5.52 -4.29
N ARG A 30 0.78 -6.54 -3.85
CA ARG A 30 1.01 -7.93 -4.26
C ARG A 30 0.89 -8.20 -5.75
N LYS A 31 0.19 -7.34 -6.49
CA LYS A 31 0.02 -7.42 -7.95
C LYS A 31 1.01 -6.54 -8.71
N LEU A 32 1.77 -5.70 -8.01
CA LEU A 32 2.76 -4.78 -8.60
C LEU A 32 4.14 -5.44 -8.62
N LYS A 33 4.63 -5.77 -9.83
CA LYS A 33 5.94 -6.42 -10.07
C LYS A 33 7.14 -5.74 -9.40
N TRP A 34 7.07 -4.44 -9.15
CA TRP A 34 8.15 -3.63 -8.59
C TRP A 34 8.15 -3.57 -7.05
N THR A 35 7.18 -4.19 -6.38
CA THR A 35 7.13 -4.21 -4.91
C THR A 35 7.67 -5.54 -4.37
N GLN A 36 8.26 -5.50 -3.18
CA GLN A 36 8.79 -6.70 -2.52
C GLN A 36 7.73 -7.75 -2.18
N LEU A 37 6.46 -7.33 -2.11
CA LEU A 37 5.32 -8.20 -1.80
C LEU A 37 4.75 -8.88 -3.05
N TYR A 38 5.34 -8.63 -4.23
CA TYR A 38 4.86 -9.20 -5.49
C TYR A 38 4.84 -10.73 -5.44
N GLY A 39 3.71 -11.34 -5.77
CA GLY A 39 3.55 -12.79 -5.79
C GLY A 39 3.46 -13.46 -4.41
N GLN A 40 3.50 -12.69 -3.30
CA GLN A 40 3.26 -13.26 -1.98
C GLN A 40 1.77 -13.58 -1.81
N GLN A 41 1.45 -14.87 -1.69
CA GLN A 41 0.15 -15.32 -1.22
C GLN A 41 0.07 -15.08 0.29
N ARG A 42 -1.12 -14.68 0.78
CA ARG A 42 -1.37 -14.74 2.22
C ARG A 42 -1.28 -16.22 2.62
N ARG A 43 -0.25 -16.60 3.38
CA ARG A 43 -0.34 -17.84 4.16
C ARG A 43 -1.53 -17.64 5.12
N SER A 44 -2.58 -18.41 4.88
CA SER A 44 -3.75 -18.51 5.77
C SER A 44 -3.38 -19.27 7.03
#